data_AF-A0A433SET5-F1
#
_entry.id   AF-A0A433SET5-F1
#
_cell.length_a   1.000
_cell.length_b   1.000
_cell.length_c   1.000
_cell.angle_alpha   90.00
_cell.angle_beta   90.00
_cell.angle_gamma   90.00
#
_symmetry.space_group_name_H-M   'P 1'
#
loop_
_entity.id
_entity.type
_entity.pdbx_description
1 polymer ?
#
loop_
_entity_poly.entity_id
_entity_poly.type
_entity_poly.pdbx_seq_one_letter_code
_entity_poly.pdbx_strand_id
1 'polypeptide(L)'
;MTFSLTFSRIKSILKVLCHGLGWLFLFALLVVSIHLKSPYLFAYRSYETPFLLLIACVLIPFCFLKFRHIRRVISLTLLLAVVMFTLWGEGAFQYRRNAVMRVDAAVADRLGQHFIVGYEDVHELQPLVSKGLIGGIFVTRRNTEGKSFEALQQEIAALQRLRADAGLRPLIVATDQEGGIVSHLSPPLERMPPLSSVIDNSDTQEALLANAQAYGERQGRSLAALGVSVNFSPVVDLKLEHTSNWLDFHSMISQRAISADPAMTAAVAGAYVKGLQNQGVLATLKHFPGLGRVTSDTHHFSASLNVAADELQHNDWVPFREVARQNDVLLMVGHVILSQVDQKNPASFSKGVIQGIIRNGWQHDGVLITDDLTMRAAYSHGFCHVTVSALNAGVDLLLVSYDYEKYYEMMFCAIQAYESGSLDKDMLQRSDARLRRLWP
;
A
#
# COMPACT_ATOMS: atom_id res chain seq x y z
N MET A 1 -19.84 27.94 56.73
CA MET A 1 -18.53 28.44 56.26
C MET A 1 -17.69 27.36 55.56
N THR A 2 -17.83 26.08 55.90
CA THR A 2 -17.11 24.93 55.30
C THR A 2 -17.47 24.62 53.84
N PHE A 3 -18.72 24.86 53.41
CA PHE A 3 -19.18 24.58 52.03
C PHE A 3 -18.61 25.55 50.96
N SER A 4 -18.23 26.77 51.36
CA SER A 4 -17.66 27.79 50.46
C SER A 4 -16.18 27.52 50.13
N LEU A 5 -15.44 26.96 51.10
CA LEU A 5 -14.01 26.61 50.96
C LEU A 5 -13.80 25.42 50.02
N THR A 6 -14.70 24.43 50.01
CA THR A 6 -14.71 23.31 49.05
C THR A 6 -15.01 23.78 47.63
N PHE A 7 -16.00 24.67 47.45
CA PHE A 7 -16.35 25.20 46.13
C PHE A 7 -15.25 26.06 45.50
N SER A 8 -14.54 26.85 46.32
CA SER A 8 -13.38 27.64 45.88
C SER A 8 -12.20 26.75 45.47
N ARG A 9 -11.90 25.71 46.25
CA ARG A 9 -10.87 24.71 45.88
C ARG A 9 -11.24 23.95 44.61
N ILE A 10 -12.49 23.54 44.45
CA ILE A 10 -12.98 22.89 43.23
C ILE A 10 -12.82 23.82 42.01
N LYS A 11 -13.21 25.10 42.10
CA LYS A 11 -13.01 26.08 41.02
C LYS A 11 -11.54 26.30 40.68
N SER A 12 -10.66 26.28 41.67
CA SER A 12 -9.21 26.42 41.47
C SER A 12 -8.64 25.20 40.72
N ILE A 13 -9.01 23.99 41.16
CA ILE A 13 -8.62 22.74 40.51
C ILE A 13 -9.15 22.67 39.06
N LEU A 14 -10.41 23.03 38.85
CA LEU A 14 -11.04 23.05 37.52
C LEU A 14 -10.35 24.04 36.58
N LYS A 15 -9.92 25.20 37.09
CA LYS A 15 -9.12 26.16 36.32
C LYS A 15 -7.77 25.55 35.94
N VAL A 16 -7.03 24.96 36.88
CA VAL A 16 -5.71 24.36 36.59
C VAL A 16 -5.85 23.24 35.55
N LEU A 17 -6.86 22.37 35.68
CA LEU A 17 -7.16 21.31 34.70
C LEU A 17 -7.48 21.88 33.31
N CYS A 18 -8.34 22.89 33.24
CA CYS A 18 -8.68 23.55 31.97
C CYS A 18 -7.45 24.19 31.29
N HIS A 19 -6.52 24.74 32.07
CA HIS A 19 -5.26 25.27 31.53
C HIS A 19 -4.33 24.15 31.04
N GLY A 20 -4.20 23.05 31.79
CA GLY A 20 -3.42 21.89 31.37
C GLY A 20 -3.94 21.30 30.06
N LEU A 21 -5.26 21.15 29.94
CA LEU A 21 -5.93 20.70 28.73
C LEU A 21 -5.69 21.65 27.54
N GLY A 22 -5.69 22.97 27.76
CA GLY A 22 -5.37 23.95 26.73
C GLY A 22 -3.94 23.82 26.19
N TRP A 23 -2.96 23.56 27.06
CA TRP A 23 -1.57 23.32 26.62
C TRP A 23 -1.42 22.00 25.87
N LEU A 24 -2.05 20.93 26.36
CA LEU A 24 -2.08 19.64 25.67
C LEU A 24 -2.71 19.77 24.28
N PHE A 25 -3.77 20.57 24.15
CA PHE A 25 -4.41 20.83 22.87
C PHE A 25 -3.50 21.59 21.90
N LEU A 26 -2.86 22.69 22.34
CA LEU A 26 -1.90 23.43 21.50
C LEU A 26 -0.71 22.55 21.08
N PHE A 27 -0.21 21.71 21.98
CA PHE A 27 0.85 20.76 21.67
C PHE A 27 0.38 19.69 20.67
N ALA A 28 -0.84 19.16 20.83
CA ALA A 28 -1.41 18.22 19.88
C ALA A 28 -1.55 18.85 18.47
N LEU A 29 -2.01 20.10 18.37
CA LEU A 29 -2.06 20.82 17.09
C LEU A 29 -0.68 20.96 16.46
N LEU A 30 0.35 21.26 17.26
CA LEU A 30 1.73 21.34 16.78
C LEU A 30 2.20 19.99 16.23
N VAL A 31 1.98 18.89 16.97
CA VAL A 31 2.33 17.54 16.52
C VAL A 31 1.61 17.20 15.20
N VAL A 32 0.30 17.47 15.10
CA VAL A 32 -0.47 17.27 13.86
C VAL A 32 0.11 18.10 12.71
N SER A 33 0.45 19.37 12.94
CA SER A 33 1.03 20.24 11.91
C SER A 33 2.42 19.79 11.43
N ILE A 34 3.26 19.24 12.32
CA ILE A 34 4.58 18.70 11.98
C ILE A 34 4.44 17.44 11.13
N HIS A 35 3.42 16.62 11.41
CA HIS A 35 3.10 15.40 10.68
C HIS A 35 1.99 15.58 9.65
N LEU A 36 1.79 16.80 9.13
CA LEU A 36 0.81 17.08 8.08
C LEU A 36 1.04 16.16 6.89
N LYS A 37 -0.04 15.72 6.23
CA LYS A 37 0.01 14.75 5.13
C LYS A 37 0.58 13.39 5.54
N SER A 38 0.72 13.05 6.83
CA SER A 38 1.09 11.69 7.22
C SER A 38 0.00 10.69 6.79
N PRO A 39 0.33 9.44 6.42
CA PRO A 39 -0.67 8.41 6.14
C PRO A 39 -1.70 8.22 7.27
N TYR A 40 -1.31 8.47 8.53
CA TYR A 40 -2.24 8.44 9.68
C TYR A 40 -3.35 9.50 9.62
N LEU A 41 -3.13 10.59 8.90
CA LEU A 41 -4.10 11.67 8.72
C LEU A 41 -4.90 11.52 7.43
N PHE A 42 -4.79 10.39 6.73
CA PHE A 42 -5.48 10.19 5.44
C PHE A 42 -7.00 10.43 5.54
N ALA A 43 -7.66 9.92 6.60
CA ALA A 43 -9.10 10.16 6.84
C ALA A 43 -9.47 11.64 7.02
N TYR A 44 -8.47 12.50 7.25
CA TYR A 44 -8.59 13.94 7.46
C TYR A 44 -8.02 14.76 6.29
N ARG A 45 -7.55 14.11 5.22
CA ARG A 45 -6.69 14.74 4.19
C ARG A 45 -7.32 15.94 3.50
N SER A 46 -8.63 15.88 3.24
CA SER A 46 -9.37 16.96 2.58
C SER A 46 -9.61 18.18 3.47
N TYR A 47 -9.46 18.06 4.79
CA TYR A 47 -9.74 19.15 5.73
C TYR A 47 -8.64 19.45 6.75
N GLU A 48 -7.56 18.67 6.84
CA GLU A 48 -6.46 18.89 7.81
C GLU A 48 -5.87 20.30 7.73
N THR A 49 -5.55 20.77 6.52
CA THR A 49 -4.95 22.08 6.26
C THR A 49 -5.92 23.22 6.58
N PRO A 50 -7.14 23.29 5.98
CA PRO A 50 -8.09 24.36 6.32
C PRO A 50 -8.50 24.31 7.78
N PHE A 51 -8.59 23.14 8.41
CA PHE A 51 -8.90 23.00 9.83
C PHE A 51 -7.81 23.60 10.72
N LEU A 52 -6.54 23.26 10.51
CA LEU A 52 -5.43 23.80 11.30
C LEU A 52 -5.31 25.33 11.15
N LEU A 53 -5.47 25.84 9.93
CA LEU A 53 -5.45 27.27 9.66
C LEU A 53 -6.64 27.99 10.31
N LEU A 54 -7.85 27.43 10.21
CA LEU A 54 -9.05 27.99 10.84
C LEU A 54 -8.92 28.03 12.37
N ILE A 55 -8.43 26.94 12.98
CA ILE A 55 -8.17 26.88 14.42
C ILE A 55 -7.15 27.94 14.83
N ALA A 56 -6.05 28.09 14.09
CA ALA A 56 -5.07 29.14 14.38
C ALA A 56 -5.69 30.54 14.28
N CYS A 57 -6.48 30.81 13.25
CA CYS A 57 -7.21 32.08 13.06
C CYS A 57 -8.16 32.40 14.22
N VAL A 58 -8.77 31.41 14.85
CA VAL A 58 -9.66 31.60 16.02
C VAL A 58 -8.86 31.75 17.32
N LEU A 59 -7.83 30.92 17.53
CA LEU A 59 -7.09 30.89 18.79
C LEU A 59 -6.11 32.05 18.97
N ILE A 60 -5.55 32.59 17.88
CA ILE A 60 -4.62 33.72 17.95
C ILE A 60 -5.30 34.96 18.58
N PRO A 61 -6.44 35.47 18.07
CA PRO A 61 -7.18 36.57 18.70
C PRO A 61 -7.60 36.24 20.14
N PHE A 62 -8.06 35.01 20.39
CA PHE A 62 -8.44 34.58 21.73
C PHE A 62 -7.26 34.69 22.73
N CYS A 63 -6.05 34.29 22.34
CA CYS A 63 -4.85 34.40 23.18
C CYS A 63 -4.51 35.86 23.50
N PHE A 64 -4.68 36.77 22.53
CA PHE A 64 -4.50 38.22 22.75
C PHE A 64 -5.50 38.77 23.77
N LEU A 65 -6.75 38.29 23.74
CA LEU A 65 -7.84 38.77 24.61
C LEU A 65 -7.82 38.18 26.02
N LYS A 66 -7.35 36.94 26.19
CA LYS A 66 -7.52 36.17 27.45
C LYS A 66 -6.25 35.92 28.24
N PHE A 67 -5.07 35.89 27.62
CA PHE A 67 -3.84 35.46 28.30
C PHE A 67 -2.95 36.62 28.75
N ARG A 68 -2.34 36.45 29.93
CA ARG A 68 -1.31 37.37 30.46
C ARG A 68 0.03 37.14 29.77
N HIS A 69 0.93 38.13 29.89
CA HIS A 69 2.17 38.26 29.10
C HIS A 69 2.86 36.94 28.74
N ILE A 70 3.39 36.19 29.71
CA ILE A 70 4.18 34.98 29.42
C ILE A 70 3.39 33.87 28.72
N ARG A 71 2.14 33.63 29.15
CA ARG A 71 1.27 32.60 28.55
C ARG A 71 0.88 32.98 27.13
N ARG A 72 0.57 34.25 26.91
CA ARG A 72 0.27 34.78 25.58
C ARG A 72 1.45 34.58 24.63
N VAL A 73 2.67 34.92 25.06
CA VAL A 73 3.88 34.72 24.23
C VAL A 73 4.03 33.25 23.84
N ILE A 74 4.00 32.32 24.81
CA ILE A 74 4.19 30.88 24.53
C ILE A 74 3.07 30.35 23.61
N SER A 75 1.80 30.66 23.89
CA SER A 75 0.68 30.20 23.05
C SER A 75 0.74 30.75 21.62
N LEU A 76 1.10 32.03 21.46
CA LEU A 76 1.26 32.62 20.12
C LEU A 76 2.45 32.02 19.37
N THR A 77 3.56 31.72 20.04
CA THR A 77 4.69 31.02 19.41
C THR A 77 4.30 29.64 18.93
N LEU A 78 3.57 28.86 19.74
CA LEU A 78 3.09 27.53 19.33
C LEU A 78 2.10 27.63 18.16
N LEU A 79 1.16 28.56 18.20
CA LEU A 79 0.19 28.76 17.10
C LEU A 79 0.86 29.25 15.82
N LEU A 80 1.87 30.11 15.91
CA LEU A 80 2.67 30.52 14.76
C LEU A 80 3.46 29.33 14.19
N ALA A 81 4.04 28.48 15.05
CA ALA A 81 4.70 27.26 14.62
C ALA A 81 3.70 26.31 13.91
N VAL A 82 2.48 26.14 14.44
CA VAL A 82 1.40 25.37 13.78
C VAL A 82 1.11 25.91 12.38
N VAL A 83 0.93 27.23 12.22
CA VAL A 83 0.69 27.85 10.91
C VAL A 83 1.88 27.62 9.97
N MET A 84 3.11 27.86 10.45
CA MET A 84 4.32 27.68 9.65
C MET A 84 4.51 26.25 9.17
N PHE A 85 4.37 25.24 10.05
CA PHE A 85 4.47 23.84 9.66
C PHE A 85 3.33 23.41 8.74
N THR A 86 2.11 23.91 8.96
CA THR A 86 0.96 23.62 8.09
C THR A 86 1.20 24.16 6.67
N LEU A 87 1.60 25.43 6.54
CA LEU A 87 1.89 26.05 5.25
C LEU A 87 3.11 25.41 4.57
N TRP A 88 4.13 25.03 5.34
CA TRP A 88 5.28 24.30 4.82
C TRP A 88 4.89 22.93 4.26
N GLY A 89 4.13 22.14 5.02
CA GLY A 89 3.68 20.81 4.61
C GLY A 89 2.83 20.85 3.34
N GLU A 90 1.84 21.75 3.30
CA GLU A 90 1.00 21.95 2.10
C GLU A 90 1.82 22.49 0.92
N GLY A 91 2.70 23.47 1.16
CA GLY A 91 3.58 24.02 0.13
C GLY A 91 4.53 22.97 -0.45
N ALA A 92 5.11 22.11 0.38
CA ALA A 92 5.97 21.01 -0.05
C ALA A 92 5.20 19.97 -0.88
N PHE A 93 3.97 19.64 -0.47
CA PHE A 93 3.09 18.75 -1.25
C PHE A 93 2.77 19.34 -2.63
N GLN A 94 2.30 20.59 -2.68
CA GLN A 94 1.97 21.25 -3.94
C GLN A 94 3.20 21.44 -4.84
N TYR A 95 4.36 21.72 -4.25
CA TYR A 95 5.61 21.79 -5.00
C TYR A 95 5.94 20.45 -5.68
N ARG A 96 5.92 19.34 -4.93
CA ARG A 96 6.20 18.00 -5.47
C ARG A 96 5.18 17.58 -6.53
N ARG A 97 3.89 17.80 -6.26
CA ARG A 97 2.80 17.55 -7.23
C ARG A 97 3.04 18.31 -8.53
N ASN A 98 3.30 19.62 -8.44
CA ASN A 98 3.55 20.44 -9.63
C ASN A 98 4.83 20.05 -10.37
N ALA A 99 5.89 19.65 -9.65
CA ALA A 99 7.13 19.17 -10.25
C ALA A 99 6.89 17.86 -11.04
N VAL A 100 6.20 16.89 -10.44
CA VAL A 100 5.82 15.62 -11.11
C VAL A 100 4.97 15.90 -12.35
N MET A 101 3.97 16.78 -12.25
CA MET A 101 3.07 17.09 -13.37
C MET A 101 3.74 17.81 -14.55
N ARG A 102 4.95 18.37 -14.36
CA ARG A 102 5.71 19.13 -15.36
C ARG A 102 6.96 18.40 -15.86
N VAL A 103 7.21 17.19 -15.39
CA VAL A 103 8.37 16.40 -15.82
C VAL A 103 8.29 16.11 -17.32
N ASP A 104 9.45 15.97 -17.96
CA ASP A 104 9.56 15.60 -19.37
C ASP A 104 8.85 14.27 -19.67
N ALA A 105 8.21 14.17 -20.84
CA ALA A 105 7.39 13.02 -21.21
C ALA A 105 8.19 11.70 -21.25
N ALA A 106 9.47 11.73 -21.65
CA ALA A 106 10.29 10.52 -21.69
C ALA A 106 10.68 10.04 -20.29
N VAL A 107 10.89 10.97 -19.34
CA VAL A 107 11.12 10.64 -17.93
C VAL A 107 9.83 10.17 -17.27
N ALA A 108 8.70 10.81 -17.59
CA ALA A 108 7.38 10.41 -17.12
C ALA A 108 7.07 8.97 -17.50
N ASP A 109 7.16 8.61 -18.79
CA ASP A 109 6.89 7.24 -19.26
C ASP A 109 7.85 6.21 -18.67
N ARG A 110 9.15 6.54 -18.63
CA ARG A 110 10.19 5.64 -18.10
C ARG A 110 10.00 5.33 -16.62
N LEU A 111 9.71 6.31 -15.79
CA LEU A 111 9.56 6.09 -14.34
C LEU A 111 8.13 5.70 -13.98
N GLY A 112 7.15 6.29 -14.65
CA GLY A 112 5.73 6.12 -14.35
C GLY A 112 5.24 4.69 -14.54
N GLN A 113 5.76 3.96 -15.52
CA GLN A 113 5.43 2.53 -15.73
C GLN A 113 5.63 1.65 -14.48
N HIS A 114 6.49 2.08 -13.54
CA HIS A 114 6.78 1.34 -12.32
C HIS A 114 5.77 1.61 -11.20
N PHE A 115 4.80 2.52 -11.36
CA PHE A 115 3.85 2.86 -10.31
C PHE A 115 2.46 2.31 -10.61
N ILE A 116 1.90 1.58 -9.63
CA ILE A 116 0.48 1.24 -9.54
C ILE A 116 -0.12 2.06 -8.40
N VAL A 117 -1.11 2.89 -8.72
CA VAL A 117 -1.61 3.91 -7.79
C VAL A 117 -3.10 3.74 -7.54
N GLY A 118 -3.51 3.80 -6.27
CA GLY A 118 -4.92 3.89 -5.90
C GLY A 118 -5.52 5.25 -6.25
N TYR A 119 -6.83 5.41 -6.16
CA TYR A 119 -7.45 6.70 -6.43
C TYR A 119 -8.81 6.80 -5.72
N GLU A 120 -9.31 8.03 -5.62
CA GLU A 120 -10.66 8.34 -5.15
C GLU A 120 -11.46 9.03 -6.26
N ASP A 121 -10.89 10.11 -6.81
CA ASP A 121 -11.46 10.83 -7.95
C ASP A 121 -10.73 10.44 -9.25
N VAL A 122 -11.49 9.92 -10.22
CA VAL A 122 -10.99 9.59 -11.55
C VAL A 122 -10.47 10.82 -12.30
N HIS A 123 -11.01 12.01 -12.04
CA HIS A 123 -10.58 13.24 -12.68
C HIS A 123 -9.16 13.65 -12.28
N GLU A 124 -8.74 13.35 -11.05
CA GLU A 124 -7.36 13.58 -10.61
C GLU A 124 -6.38 12.56 -11.21
N LEU A 125 -6.89 11.38 -11.57
CA LEU A 125 -6.11 10.29 -12.16
C LEU A 125 -5.88 10.46 -13.66
N GLN A 126 -6.83 11.03 -14.40
CA GLN A 126 -6.77 11.22 -15.86
C GLN A 126 -5.47 11.91 -16.35
N PRO A 127 -4.97 12.99 -15.71
CA PRO A 127 -3.69 13.58 -16.08
C PRO A 127 -2.50 12.66 -15.88
N LEU A 128 -2.52 11.78 -14.86
CA LEU A 128 -1.43 10.82 -14.63
C LEU A 128 -1.41 9.74 -15.71
N VAL A 129 -2.60 9.26 -16.08
CA VAL A 129 -2.79 8.25 -17.11
C VAL A 129 -2.31 8.73 -18.48
N SER A 130 -2.77 9.92 -18.90
CA SER A 130 -2.47 10.47 -20.23
C SER A 130 -1.02 10.94 -20.40
N LYS A 131 -0.32 11.28 -19.31
CA LYS A 131 1.08 11.73 -19.35
C LYS A 131 2.12 10.62 -19.17
N GLY A 132 1.72 9.36 -19.03
CA GLY A 132 2.66 8.27 -18.77
C GLY A 132 3.17 8.22 -17.34
N LEU A 133 2.62 9.03 -16.43
CA LEU A 133 3.11 9.19 -15.06
C LEU A 133 2.85 7.96 -14.16
N ILE A 134 1.94 7.08 -14.56
CA ILE A 134 1.68 5.80 -13.90
C ILE A 134 1.63 4.67 -14.92
N GLY A 135 1.91 3.44 -14.47
CA GLY A 135 1.81 2.21 -15.24
C GLY A 135 0.52 1.45 -14.97
N GLY A 136 -0.07 1.67 -13.80
CA GLY A 136 -1.32 1.02 -13.44
C GLY A 136 -2.12 1.75 -12.36
N ILE A 137 -3.33 1.22 -12.17
CA ILE A 137 -4.31 1.71 -11.20
C ILE A 137 -4.67 0.56 -10.26
N PHE A 138 -4.92 0.88 -9.00
CA PHE A 138 -5.40 -0.08 -8.00
C PHE A 138 -6.85 0.26 -7.61
N VAL A 139 -7.76 -0.61 -8.01
CA VAL A 139 -9.21 -0.45 -7.78
C VAL A 139 -9.58 -1.15 -6.50
N THR A 140 -10.32 -0.47 -5.62
CA THR A 140 -10.76 -1.03 -4.34
C THR A 140 -12.23 -0.75 -4.07
N ARG A 141 -12.73 -1.18 -2.91
CA ARG A 141 -14.08 -0.90 -2.42
C ARG A 141 -14.48 0.58 -2.48
N ARG A 142 -13.54 1.52 -2.27
CA ARG A 142 -13.85 2.96 -2.37
C ARG A 142 -14.27 3.38 -3.78
N ASN A 143 -13.75 2.67 -4.79
CA ASN A 143 -14.05 2.94 -6.19
C ASN A 143 -15.35 2.25 -6.62
N THR A 144 -15.79 1.21 -5.90
CA THR A 144 -17.05 0.49 -6.18
C THR A 144 -18.24 1.01 -5.37
N GLU A 145 -18.00 1.75 -4.29
CA GLU A 145 -19.04 2.30 -3.43
C GLU A 145 -20.01 3.19 -4.21
N GLY A 146 -21.29 2.82 -4.20
CA GLY A 146 -22.34 3.53 -4.93
C GLY A 146 -22.31 3.38 -6.46
N LYS A 147 -21.41 2.56 -7.04
CA LYS A 147 -21.32 2.32 -8.49
C LYS A 147 -21.89 0.96 -8.89
N SER A 148 -22.55 0.93 -10.05
CA SER A 148 -22.93 -0.34 -10.69
C SER A 148 -21.71 -0.99 -11.37
N PHE A 149 -21.87 -2.26 -11.75
CA PHE A 149 -20.87 -2.97 -12.56
C PHE A 149 -20.53 -2.18 -13.84
N GLU A 150 -21.56 -1.73 -14.57
CA GLU A 150 -21.42 -1.03 -15.85
C GLU A 150 -20.73 0.32 -15.67
N ALA A 151 -21.05 1.06 -14.60
CA ALA A 151 -20.42 2.34 -14.32
C ALA A 151 -18.91 2.17 -14.06
N LEU A 152 -18.52 1.17 -13.26
CA LEU A 152 -17.12 0.87 -12.99
C LEU A 152 -16.38 0.38 -14.24
N GLN A 153 -17.01 -0.51 -15.02
CA GLN A 153 -16.46 -1.00 -16.28
C GLN A 153 -16.23 0.13 -17.28
N GLN A 154 -17.19 1.06 -17.41
CA GLN A 154 -17.07 2.23 -18.29
C GLN A 154 -15.96 3.19 -17.85
N GLU A 155 -15.80 3.39 -16.54
CA GLU A 155 -14.70 4.18 -15.97
C GLU A 155 -13.33 3.60 -16.34
N ILE A 156 -13.13 2.29 -16.09
CA ILE A 156 -11.88 1.60 -16.44
C ILE A 156 -11.64 1.67 -17.97
N ALA A 157 -12.66 1.42 -18.78
CA ALA A 157 -12.55 1.48 -20.24
C ALA A 157 -12.26 2.92 -20.74
N ALA A 158 -12.71 3.96 -20.04
CA ALA A 158 -12.39 5.34 -20.39
C ALA A 158 -10.93 5.68 -20.07
N LEU A 159 -10.39 5.19 -18.95
CA LEU A 159 -8.96 5.33 -18.63
C LEU A 159 -8.07 4.60 -19.64
N GLN A 160 -8.46 3.39 -20.06
CA GLN A 160 -7.72 2.67 -21.10
C GLN A 160 -7.75 3.39 -22.45
N ARG A 161 -8.89 3.98 -22.86
CA ARG A 161 -8.98 4.79 -24.07
C ARG A 161 -8.09 6.04 -23.99
N LEU A 162 -8.14 6.75 -22.87
CA LEU A 162 -7.29 7.92 -22.62
C LEU A 162 -5.80 7.57 -22.70
N ARG A 163 -5.41 6.39 -22.19
CA ARG A 163 -4.06 5.86 -22.27
C ARG A 163 -3.64 5.57 -23.72
N ALA A 164 -4.50 4.93 -24.49
CA ALA A 164 -4.26 4.59 -25.88
C ALA A 164 -4.18 5.84 -26.79
N ASP A 165 -5.04 6.84 -26.57
CA ASP A 165 -5.01 8.11 -27.32
C ASP A 165 -3.70 8.89 -27.11
N ALA A 166 -3.05 8.68 -25.96
CA ALA A 166 -1.72 9.23 -25.67
C ALA A 166 -0.56 8.42 -26.28
N GLY A 167 -0.83 7.31 -26.98
CA GLY A 167 0.19 6.44 -27.56
C GLY A 167 0.99 5.64 -26.52
N LEU A 168 0.44 5.46 -25.32
CA LEU A 168 1.07 4.77 -24.20
C LEU A 168 0.59 3.32 -24.11
N ARG A 169 1.41 2.45 -23.50
CA ARG A 169 1.02 1.06 -23.21
C ARG A 169 -0.24 0.99 -22.33
N PRO A 170 -1.08 -0.05 -22.48
CA PRO A 170 -2.28 -0.22 -21.64
C PRO A 170 -1.98 -0.11 -20.15
N LEU A 171 -2.93 0.43 -19.38
CA LEU A 171 -2.81 0.47 -17.92
C LEU A 171 -2.92 -0.95 -17.36
N ILE A 172 -2.07 -1.25 -16.38
CA ILE A 172 -2.30 -2.37 -15.49
C ILE A 172 -3.48 -2.00 -14.58
N VAL A 173 -4.56 -2.77 -14.63
CA VAL A 173 -5.70 -2.59 -13.73
C VAL A 173 -5.65 -3.70 -12.68
N ALA A 174 -5.30 -3.32 -11.45
CA ALA A 174 -5.08 -4.24 -10.35
C ALA A 174 -6.16 -4.11 -9.26
N THR A 175 -6.41 -5.20 -8.52
CA THR A 175 -7.28 -5.22 -7.35
C THR A 175 -6.88 -6.34 -6.39
N ASP A 176 -7.35 -6.26 -5.15
CA ASP A 176 -7.32 -7.35 -4.17
C ASP A 176 -8.68 -8.06 -4.13
N GLN A 177 -8.85 -9.09 -4.96
CA GLN A 177 -10.04 -9.95 -4.96
C GLN A 177 -9.65 -11.39 -4.63
N GLU A 178 -9.40 -11.66 -3.35
CA GLU A 178 -8.96 -12.97 -2.86
C GLU A 178 -10.14 -13.92 -2.63
N GLY A 179 -11.27 -13.38 -2.20
CA GLY A 179 -12.38 -14.11 -1.61
C GLY A 179 -12.45 -13.94 -0.09
N GLY A 180 -13.56 -14.32 0.52
CA GLY A 180 -13.74 -14.24 1.97
C GLY A 180 -13.77 -12.81 2.51
N ILE A 181 -12.82 -12.47 3.38
CA ILE A 181 -12.75 -11.16 4.03
C ILE A 181 -12.11 -10.08 3.14
N VAL A 182 -11.26 -10.46 2.18
CA VAL A 182 -10.65 -9.54 1.20
C VAL A 182 -11.34 -9.75 -0.16
N SER A 183 -12.31 -8.90 -0.45
CA SER A 183 -13.11 -8.94 -1.68
C SER A 183 -13.49 -7.52 -2.07
N HIS A 184 -12.49 -6.73 -2.46
CA HIS A 184 -12.65 -5.28 -2.61
C HIS A 184 -13.69 -4.88 -3.66
N LEU A 185 -13.90 -5.68 -4.70
CA LEU A 185 -14.87 -5.39 -5.76
C LEU A 185 -16.24 -6.04 -5.52
N SER A 186 -16.50 -6.55 -4.31
CA SER A 186 -17.78 -7.15 -3.92
C SER A 186 -18.52 -6.28 -2.89
N PRO A 187 -19.64 -5.62 -3.24
CA PRO A 187 -20.23 -5.45 -4.59
C PRO A 187 -19.40 -4.53 -5.51
N PRO A 188 -19.62 -4.55 -6.85
CA PRO A 188 -20.71 -5.23 -7.57
C PRO A 188 -20.46 -6.70 -7.94
N LEU A 189 -19.25 -7.24 -7.76
CA LEU A 189 -18.95 -8.64 -8.04
C LEU A 189 -19.52 -9.57 -6.96
N GLU A 190 -19.62 -10.87 -7.32
CA GLU A 190 -19.94 -11.93 -6.37
C GLU A 190 -18.92 -11.95 -5.22
N ARG A 191 -19.41 -12.06 -3.98
CA ARG A 191 -18.55 -12.33 -2.82
C ARG A 191 -18.34 -13.83 -2.68
N MET A 192 -17.20 -14.32 -3.16
CA MET A 192 -16.82 -15.73 -3.08
C MET A 192 -16.31 -16.08 -1.67
N PRO A 193 -16.42 -17.35 -1.22
CA PRO A 193 -15.81 -17.80 0.04
C PRO A 193 -14.27 -17.71 -0.02
N PRO A 194 -13.55 -17.79 1.11
CA PRO A 194 -12.08 -17.87 1.12
C PRO A 194 -11.61 -19.04 0.24
N LEU A 195 -10.50 -18.88 -0.48
CA LEU A 195 -9.97 -19.94 -1.36
C LEU A 195 -9.71 -21.26 -0.61
N SER A 196 -9.37 -21.21 0.68
CA SER A 196 -9.20 -22.41 1.51
C SER A 196 -10.43 -23.31 1.55
N SER A 197 -11.64 -22.79 1.29
CA SER A 197 -12.87 -23.59 1.31
C SER A 197 -12.89 -24.68 0.23
N VAL A 198 -12.04 -24.62 -0.79
CA VAL A 198 -11.96 -25.69 -1.80
C VAL A 198 -11.44 -27.00 -1.21
N ILE A 199 -10.66 -26.94 -0.12
CA ILE A 199 -10.13 -28.12 0.58
C ILE A 199 -11.27 -28.92 1.19
N ASP A 200 -12.17 -28.25 1.91
CA ASP A 200 -13.30 -28.89 2.61
C ASP A 200 -14.35 -29.47 1.63
N ASN A 201 -14.33 -29.05 0.37
CA ASN A 201 -15.27 -29.47 -0.67
C ASN A 201 -14.68 -30.49 -1.66
N SER A 202 -13.55 -31.12 -1.32
CA SER A 202 -12.82 -32.00 -2.23
C SER A 202 -12.38 -33.30 -1.56
N ASP A 203 -12.93 -34.42 -2.03
CA ASP A 203 -12.64 -35.75 -1.47
C ASP A 203 -11.39 -36.42 -2.09
N THR A 204 -10.94 -35.94 -3.26
CA THR A 204 -9.74 -36.44 -3.94
C THR A 204 -8.83 -35.30 -4.38
N GLN A 205 -7.57 -35.61 -4.66
CA GLN A 205 -6.61 -34.64 -5.18
C GLN A 205 -7.06 -34.06 -6.54
N GLU A 206 -7.63 -34.88 -7.41
CA GLU A 206 -8.15 -34.43 -8.70
C GLU A 206 -9.32 -33.46 -8.53
N ALA A 207 -10.26 -33.77 -7.62
CA ALA A 207 -11.37 -32.88 -7.30
C ALA A 207 -10.88 -31.56 -6.72
N LEU A 208 -9.87 -31.59 -5.84
CA LEU A 208 -9.26 -30.41 -5.24
C LEU A 208 -8.69 -29.46 -6.31
N LEU A 209 -7.88 -29.99 -7.22
CA LEU A 209 -7.27 -29.19 -8.29
C LEU A 209 -8.34 -28.65 -9.25
N ALA A 210 -9.35 -29.46 -9.59
CA ALA A 210 -10.45 -29.03 -10.45
C ALA A 210 -11.28 -27.91 -9.80
N ASN A 211 -11.60 -28.03 -8.50
CA ASN A 211 -12.36 -27.03 -7.74
C ASN A 211 -11.57 -25.72 -7.58
N ALA A 212 -10.27 -25.81 -7.30
CA ALA A 212 -9.39 -24.63 -7.22
C ALA A 212 -9.27 -23.91 -8.58
N GLN A 213 -9.13 -24.66 -9.68
CA GLN A 213 -9.13 -24.08 -11.02
C GLN A 213 -10.48 -23.43 -11.36
N ALA A 214 -11.60 -24.10 -11.08
CA ALA A 214 -12.94 -23.57 -11.32
C ALA A 214 -13.21 -22.29 -10.49
N TYR A 215 -12.70 -22.24 -9.25
CA TYR A 215 -12.71 -21.02 -8.44
C TYR A 215 -11.99 -19.88 -9.15
N GLY A 216 -10.74 -20.13 -9.61
CA GLY A 216 -9.94 -19.16 -10.35
C GLY A 216 -10.63 -18.68 -11.63
N GLU A 217 -11.24 -19.58 -12.40
CA GLU A 217 -11.97 -19.23 -13.62
C GLU A 217 -13.20 -18.37 -13.34
N ARG A 218 -13.94 -18.66 -12.26
CA ARG A 218 -15.12 -17.88 -11.88
C ARG A 218 -14.76 -16.46 -11.48
N GLN A 219 -13.71 -16.32 -10.67
CA GLN A 219 -13.22 -15.02 -10.22
C GLN A 219 -12.59 -14.24 -11.38
N GLY A 220 -11.73 -14.91 -12.16
CA GLY A 220 -11.05 -14.34 -13.32
C GLY A 220 -12.03 -13.81 -14.36
N ARG A 221 -13.12 -14.54 -14.63
CA ARG A 221 -14.16 -14.10 -15.57
C ARG A 221 -14.83 -12.79 -15.12
N SER A 222 -15.12 -12.68 -13.83
CA SER A 222 -15.78 -11.51 -13.25
C SER A 222 -14.86 -10.29 -13.26
N LEU A 223 -13.57 -10.50 -12.97
CA LEU A 223 -12.52 -9.47 -13.01
C LEU A 223 -12.24 -9.00 -14.45
N ALA A 224 -12.02 -9.93 -15.38
CA ALA A 224 -11.79 -9.63 -16.79
C ALA A 224 -12.96 -8.86 -17.40
N ALA A 225 -14.20 -9.20 -17.02
CA ALA A 225 -15.39 -8.48 -17.47
C ALA A 225 -15.42 -7.01 -17.02
N LEU A 226 -14.85 -6.67 -15.86
CA LEU A 226 -14.66 -5.27 -15.43
C LEU A 226 -13.48 -4.56 -16.14
N GLY A 227 -12.61 -5.30 -16.81
CA GLY A 227 -11.36 -4.78 -17.37
C GLY A 227 -10.17 -4.84 -16.40
N VAL A 228 -10.27 -5.63 -15.31
CA VAL A 228 -9.14 -5.91 -14.41
C VAL A 228 -8.18 -6.89 -15.10
N SER A 229 -6.90 -6.55 -15.15
CA SER A 229 -5.85 -7.36 -15.77
C SER A 229 -4.96 -8.10 -14.76
N VAL A 230 -4.92 -7.65 -13.50
CA VAL A 230 -4.14 -8.26 -12.42
C VAL A 230 -4.99 -8.43 -11.18
N ASN A 231 -4.96 -9.62 -10.61
CA ASN A 231 -5.47 -9.86 -9.27
C ASN A 231 -4.28 -10.06 -8.33
N PHE A 232 -4.28 -9.35 -7.21
CA PHE A 232 -3.33 -9.53 -6.13
C PHE A 232 -3.76 -10.73 -5.26
N SER A 233 -3.76 -11.91 -5.86
CA SER A 233 -4.18 -13.19 -5.31
C SER A 233 -3.53 -14.30 -6.13
N PRO A 234 -3.21 -15.49 -5.56
CA PRO A 234 -3.56 -15.97 -4.22
C PRO A 234 -2.59 -15.56 -3.11
N VAL A 235 -3.11 -15.56 -1.87
CA VAL A 235 -2.28 -15.58 -0.65
C VAL A 235 -1.68 -16.98 -0.52
N VAL A 236 -0.35 -17.05 -0.54
CA VAL A 236 0.42 -18.30 -0.40
C VAL A 236 1.27 -18.32 0.87
N ASP A 237 1.05 -17.35 1.76
CA ASP A 237 1.47 -17.43 3.16
C ASP A 237 0.87 -18.69 3.82
N LEU A 238 1.63 -19.34 4.68
CA LEU A 238 1.18 -20.55 5.37
C LEU A 238 0.23 -20.23 6.54
N LYS A 239 -0.82 -21.03 6.69
CA LYS A 239 -1.82 -20.91 7.77
C LYS A 239 -1.31 -21.57 9.05
N LEU A 240 -0.42 -20.90 9.79
CA LEU A 240 0.14 -21.41 11.03
C LEU A 240 -0.73 -21.05 12.25
N GLU A 241 -0.85 -21.95 13.23
CA GLU A 241 -1.82 -21.84 14.35
C GLU A 241 -1.56 -20.67 15.32
N HIS A 242 -0.34 -20.14 15.38
CA HIS A 242 0.09 -19.24 16.47
C HIS A 242 0.16 -17.74 16.13
N THR A 243 -0.36 -17.29 14.98
CA THR A 243 -0.13 -15.90 14.53
C THR A 243 -1.31 -14.96 14.65
N SER A 244 -2.50 -15.46 15.00
CA SER A 244 -3.64 -14.57 15.30
C SER A 244 -3.49 -13.97 16.69
N ASN A 245 -3.11 -12.71 16.76
CA ASN A 245 -3.16 -11.93 17.99
C ASN A 245 -4.19 -10.80 17.88
N TRP A 246 -4.54 -10.20 19.01
CA TRP A 246 -5.50 -9.10 19.05
C TRP A 246 -4.98 -7.82 18.37
N LEU A 247 -3.74 -7.76 17.87
CA LEU A 247 -3.15 -6.61 17.19
C LEU A 247 -3.09 -6.77 15.66
N ASP A 248 -3.48 -7.93 15.13
CA ASP A 248 -3.60 -8.21 13.69
C ASP A 248 -5.03 -7.98 13.22
N PHE A 249 -5.33 -6.74 12.82
CA PHE A 249 -6.67 -6.33 12.40
C PHE A 249 -6.82 -6.15 10.89
N HIS A 250 -5.71 -6.02 10.15
CA HIS A 250 -5.75 -5.78 8.70
C HIS A 250 -5.07 -6.91 7.92
N SER A 251 -4.01 -7.54 8.45
CA SER A 251 -3.34 -8.63 7.74
C SER A 251 -4.18 -9.91 7.79
N MET A 252 -4.63 -10.32 8.98
CA MET A 252 -5.53 -11.46 9.23
C MET A 252 -5.19 -12.71 8.41
N ILE A 253 -3.89 -13.05 8.32
CA ILE A 253 -3.40 -14.10 7.41
C ILE A 253 -4.05 -15.45 7.67
N SER A 254 -4.35 -15.79 8.92
CA SER A 254 -5.02 -17.05 9.29
C SER A 254 -6.39 -17.25 8.63
N GLN A 255 -7.09 -16.17 8.26
CA GLN A 255 -8.39 -16.21 7.58
C GLN A 255 -8.28 -16.22 6.05
N ARG A 256 -7.10 -15.90 5.52
CA ARG A 256 -6.82 -15.73 4.08
C ARG A 256 -5.97 -16.87 3.50
N ALA A 257 -5.06 -17.41 4.31
CA ALA A 257 -4.13 -18.46 3.95
C ALA A 257 -4.86 -19.80 3.66
N ILE A 258 -4.33 -20.54 2.69
CA ILE A 258 -4.94 -21.76 2.17
C ILE A 258 -4.80 -22.92 3.17
N SER A 259 -3.57 -23.25 3.54
CA SER A 259 -3.24 -24.41 4.40
C SER A 259 -1.95 -24.16 5.20
N ALA A 260 -1.74 -24.94 6.25
CA ALA A 260 -0.46 -25.01 6.95
C ALA A 260 0.59 -25.83 6.17
N ASP A 261 0.13 -26.74 5.30
CA ASP A 261 0.99 -27.58 4.47
C ASP A 261 1.47 -26.80 3.23
N PRO A 262 2.80 -26.63 3.03
CA PRO A 262 3.35 -25.96 1.86
C PRO A 262 2.97 -26.61 0.53
N ALA A 263 2.94 -27.95 0.47
CA ALA A 263 2.63 -28.67 -0.78
C ALA A 263 1.15 -28.50 -1.16
N MET A 264 0.25 -28.59 -0.18
CA MET A 264 -1.17 -28.31 -0.35
C MET A 264 -1.40 -26.86 -0.83
N THR A 265 -0.71 -25.90 -0.22
CA THR A 265 -0.79 -24.49 -0.58
C THR A 265 -0.33 -24.27 -2.02
N ALA A 266 0.81 -24.85 -2.42
CA ALA A 266 1.34 -24.78 -3.77
C ALA A 266 0.38 -25.39 -4.81
N ALA A 267 -0.20 -26.56 -4.51
CA ALA A 267 -1.13 -27.27 -5.40
C ALA A 267 -2.41 -26.47 -5.66
N VAL A 268 -3.07 -26.00 -4.59
CA VAL A 268 -4.30 -25.19 -4.70
C VAL A 268 -4.01 -23.84 -5.38
N ALA A 269 -2.94 -23.16 -4.98
CA ALA A 269 -2.56 -21.88 -5.58
C ALA A 269 -2.23 -22.03 -7.07
N GLY A 270 -1.48 -23.05 -7.48
CA GLY A 270 -1.17 -23.31 -8.88
C GLY A 270 -2.42 -23.55 -9.74
N ALA A 271 -3.37 -24.35 -9.26
CA ALA A 271 -4.63 -24.58 -9.96
C ALA A 271 -5.48 -23.30 -10.07
N TYR A 272 -5.58 -22.53 -8.97
CA TYR A 272 -6.26 -21.24 -8.96
C TYR A 272 -5.64 -20.23 -9.95
N VAL A 273 -4.31 -20.11 -9.96
CA VAL A 273 -3.54 -19.25 -10.87
C VAL A 273 -3.88 -19.58 -12.32
N LYS A 274 -3.87 -20.87 -12.67
CA LYS A 274 -4.25 -21.33 -14.01
C LYS A 274 -5.67 -20.91 -14.37
N GLY A 275 -6.60 -21.02 -13.42
CA GLY A 275 -7.98 -20.59 -13.62
C GLY A 275 -8.13 -19.09 -13.90
N LEU A 276 -7.43 -18.24 -13.16
CA LEU A 276 -7.39 -16.79 -13.43
C LEU A 276 -6.80 -16.49 -14.82
N GLN A 277 -5.66 -17.09 -15.14
CA GLN A 277 -4.93 -16.84 -16.39
C GLN A 277 -5.72 -17.31 -17.62
N ASN A 278 -6.49 -18.39 -17.51
CA ASN A 278 -7.42 -18.84 -18.56
C ASN A 278 -8.48 -17.78 -18.91
N GLN A 279 -8.74 -16.82 -18.02
CA GLN A 279 -9.66 -15.70 -18.25
C GLN A 279 -8.94 -14.39 -18.60
N GLY A 280 -7.62 -14.43 -18.81
CA GLY A 280 -6.82 -13.25 -19.15
C GLY A 280 -6.43 -12.36 -17.95
N VAL A 281 -6.56 -12.87 -16.71
CA VAL A 281 -6.17 -12.15 -15.49
C VAL A 281 -4.89 -12.74 -14.92
N LEU A 282 -3.87 -11.92 -14.74
CA LEU A 282 -2.61 -12.34 -14.12
C LEU A 282 -2.77 -12.43 -12.60
N ALA A 283 -2.15 -13.45 -12.03
CA ALA A 283 -2.14 -13.69 -10.60
C ALA A 283 -0.88 -13.12 -9.94
N THR A 284 -0.97 -12.86 -8.64
CA THR A 284 0.17 -12.37 -7.84
C THR A 284 0.28 -13.19 -6.56
N LEU A 285 1.41 -13.88 -6.40
CA LEU A 285 1.71 -14.62 -5.18
C LEU A 285 2.12 -13.65 -4.08
N LYS A 286 1.50 -13.76 -2.90
CA LYS A 286 1.78 -12.85 -1.79
C LYS A 286 1.69 -13.51 -0.40
N HIS A 287 2.41 -13.01 0.60
CA HIS A 287 3.33 -11.85 0.58
C HIS A 287 4.74 -12.34 0.95
N PHE A 288 5.65 -12.39 -0.03
CA PHE A 288 7.02 -12.87 0.19
C PHE A 288 7.73 -11.94 1.20
N PRO A 289 8.42 -12.43 2.26
CA PRO A 289 8.98 -13.77 2.43
C PRO A 289 8.08 -14.80 3.15
N GLY A 290 6.78 -14.54 3.29
CA GLY A 290 5.87 -15.35 4.08
C GLY A 290 5.48 -14.64 5.37
N LEU A 291 4.23 -14.20 5.47
CA LEU A 291 3.66 -13.55 6.66
C LEU A 291 3.06 -14.53 7.67
N GLY A 292 3.01 -15.82 7.34
CA GLY A 292 2.41 -16.86 8.18
C GLY A 292 2.98 -16.96 9.59
N ARG A 293 4.24 -16.50 9.82
CA ARG A 293 4.95 -16.46 11.10
C ARG A 293 5.02 -15.07 11.73
N VAL A 294 4.55 -14.05 11.04
CA VAL A 294 4.60 -12.67 11.49
C VAL A 294 3.44 -12.42 12.44
N THR A 295 3.74 -11.91 13.64
CA THR A 295 2.74 -11.64 14.66
C THR A 295 2.28 -10.19 14.69
N SER A 296 2.98 -9.26 14.04
CA SER A 296 2.59 -7.84 14.00
C SER A 296 1.94 -7.47 12.67
N ASP A 297 0.91 -6.63 12.73
CA ASP A 297 0.26 -6.08 11.54
C ASP A 297 1.16 -5.04 10.87
N THR A 298 1.71 -5.35 9.69
CA THR A 298 2.66 -4.50 8.96
C THR A 298 2.06 -3.17 8.49
N HIS A 299 0.72 -3.07 8.44
CA HIS A 299 0.01 -1.82 8.23
C HIS A 299 0.32 -0.80 9.33
N HIS A 300 0.53 -1.25 10.56
CA HIS A 300 0.61 -0.41 11.77
C HIS A 300 1.94 -0.50 12.51
N PHE A 301 2.75 -1.53 12.24
CA PHE A 301 3.98 -1.80 12.97
C PHE A 301 5.08 -2.33 12.05
N SER A 302 6.34 -2.11 12.41
CA SER A 302 7.43 -2.88 11.79
C SER A 302 7.29 -4.35 12.15
N ALA A 303 7.67 -5.23 11.23
CA ALA A 303 7.72 -6.67 11.46
C ALA A 303 9.13 -7.20 11.14
N SER A 304 9.57 -8.18 11.91
CA SER A 304 10.82 -8.89 11.66
C SER A 304 10.62 -10.39 11.78
N LEU A 305 11.18 -11.14 10.84
CA LEU A 305 11.24 -12.58 10.83
C LEU A 305 12.66 -13.01 11.18
N ASN A 306 12.84 -13.54 12.39
CA ASN A 306 14.12 -14.08 12.85
C ASN A 306 14.13 -15.60 12.70
N VAL A 307 13.98 -16.07 11.46
CA VAL A 307 14.01 -17.49 11.08
C VAL A 307 15.16 -17.68 10.09
N ALA A 308 15.85 -18.82 10.17
CA ALA A 308 16.93 -19.13 9.25
C ALA A 308 16.40 -19.23 7.81
N ALA A 309 17.14 -18.67 6.85
CA ALA A 309 16.74 -18.72 5.43
C ALA A 309 16.55 -20.16 4.94
N ASP A 310 17.38 -21.11 5.41
CA ASP A 310 17.25 -22.53 5.09
C ASP A 310 15.92 -23.12 5.57
N GLU A 311 15.42 -22.72 6.74
CA GLU A 311 14.12 -23.20 7.22
C GLU A 311 12.99 -22.67 6.35
N LEU A 312 13.02 -21.39 6.00
CA LEU A 312 12.02 -20.77 5.12
C LEU A 312 12.06 -21.39 3.73
N GLN A 313 13.25 -21.70 3.21
CA GLN A 313 13.45 -22.32 1.90
C GLN A 313 12.77 -23.69 1.75
N HIS A 314 12.66 -24.44 2.85
CA HIS A 314 12.03 -25.76 2.90
C HIS A 314 10.55 -25.72 3.35
N ASN A 315 10.04 -24.55 3.78
CA ASN A 315 8.66 -24.39 4.24
C ASN A 315 8.00 -23.19 3.56
N ASP A 316 8.03 -22.02 4.19
CA ASP A 316 7.29 -20.80 3.83
C ASP A 316 7.50 -20.36 2.37
N TRP A 317 8.67 -20.64 1.78
CA TRP A 317 9.02 -20.26 0.42
C TRP A 317 8.64 -21.30 -0.64
N VAL A 318 8.26 -22.52 -0.24
CA VAL A 318 7.91 -23.59 -1.18
C VAL A 318 6.76 -23.18 -2.10
N PRO A 319 5.61 -22.65 -1.61
CA PRO A 319 4.50 -22.25 -2.48
C PRO A 319 4.89 -21.16 -3.48
N PHE A 320 5.66 -20.16 -3.03
CA PHE A 320 6.14 -19.09 -3.90
C PHE A 320 7.00 -19.63 -5.05
N ARG A 321 8.00 -20.47 -4.72
CA ARG A 321 8.95 -20.99 -5.69
C ARG A 321 8.31 -21.98 -6.66
N GLU A 322 7.48 -22.90 -6.16
CA GLU A 322 6.88 -23.94 -6.98
C GLU A 322 5.86 -23.37 -7.96
N VAL A 323 4.99 -22.47 -7.51
CA VAL A 323 3.96 -21.87 -8.36
C VAL A 323 4.60 -20.91 -9.39
N ALA A 324 5.56 -20.09 -8.98
CA ALA A 324 6.23 -19.15 -9.88
C ALA A 324 7.12 -19.83 -10.94
N ARG A 325 7.58 -21.07 -10.70
CA ARG A 325 8.35 -21.84 -11.71
C ARG A 325 7.46 -22.36 -12.84
N GLN A 326 6.17 -22.52 -12.58
CA GLN A 326 5.23 -23.19 -13.49
C GLN A 326 4.28 -22.22 -14.20
N ASN A 327 4.19 -20.97 -13.75
CA ASN A 327 3.19 -20.01 -14.20
C ASN A 327 3.78 -18.60 -14.32
N ASP A 328 3.30 -17.82 -15.28
CA ASP A 328 3.61 -16.39 -15.41
C ASP A 328 2.85 -15.57 -14.38
N VAL A 329 3.42 -15.46 -13.17
CA VAL A 329 2.84 -14.73 -12.04
C VAL A 329 3.69 -13.54 -11.65
N LEU A 330 3.04 -12.57 -10.99
CA LEU A 330 3.76 -11.57 -10.21
C LEU A 330 4.10 -12.15 -8.84
N LEU A 331 5.17 -11.64 -8.23
CA LEU A 331 5.52 -11.93 -6.85
C LEU A 331 5.50 -10.64 -6.04
N MET A 332 4.57 -10.55 -5.09
CA MET A 332 4.48 -9.41 -4.18
C MET A 332 5.41 -9.61 -2.99
N VAL A 333 6.26 -8.61 -2.75
CA VAL A 333 7.22 -8.60 -1.65
C VAL A 333 6.73 -7.69 -0.54
N GLY A 334 6.46 -8.28 0.62
CA GLY A 334 5.95 -7.63 1.82
C GLY A 334 7.00 -6.86 2.61
N HIS A 335 6.52 -6.08 3.57
CA HIS A 335 7.33 -5.20 4.40
C HIS A 335 7.78 -5.88 5.72
N VAL A 336 8.57 -6.93 5.61
CA VAL A 336 9.11 -7.68 6.76
C VAL A 336 10.63 -7.71 6.70
N ILE A 337 11.28 -7.37 7.82
CA ILE A 337 12.73 -7.48 7.98
C ILE A 337 13.09 -8.96 8.12
N LEU A 338 13.86 -9.50 7.19
CA LEU A 338 14.40 -10.85 7.28
C LEU A 338 15.77 -10.78 7.99
N SER A 339 15.77 -10.83 9.32
CA SER A 339 16.94 -10.44 10.14
C SER A 339 18.20 -11.24 9.88
N GLN A 340 18.09 -12.47 9.39
CA GLN A 340 19.22 -13.33 9.03
C GLN A 340 19.86 -12.97 7.67
N VAL A 341 19.25 -12.05 6.91
CA VAL A 341 19.68 -11.64 5.56
C VAL A 341 19.94 -10.14 5.51
N ASP A 342 19.01 -9.34 6.01
CA ASP A 342 19.14 -7.88 6.13
C ASP A 342 18.46 -7.43 7.42
N GLN A 343 19.23 -6.86 8.35
CA GLN A 343 18.74 -6.43 9.66
C GLN A 343 18.06 -5.06 9.63
N LYS A 344 18.18 -4.32 8.53
CA LYS A 344 17.73 -2.92 8.45
C LYS A 344 16.55 -2.73 7.52
N ASN A 345 16.58 -3.38 6.36
CA ASN A 345 15.56 -3.15 5.34
C ASN A 345 14.56 -4.31 5.30
N PRO A 346 13.26 -3.99 5.33
CA PRO A 346 12.21 -4.90 4.87
C PRO A 346 12.51 -5.52 3.50
N ALA A 347 12.04 -6.76 3.30
CA ALA A 347 12.24 -7.56 2.11
C ALA A 347 11.96 -6.79 0.80
N SER A 348 10.89 -6.00 0.78
CA SER A 348 10.42 -5.20 -0.38
C SER A 348 11.42 -4.20 -0.94
N PHE A 349 12.44 -3.81 -0.17
CA PHE A 349 13.51 -2.92 -0.63
C PHE A 349 14.88 -3.34 -0.10
N SER A 350 15.04 -4.62 0.27
CA SER A 350 16.33 -5.20 0.60
C SER A 350 16.98 -5.80 -0.64
N LYS A 351 18.15 -5.28 -1.02
CA LYS A 351 18.95 -5.86 -2.11
C LYS A 351 19.38 -7.30 -1.79
N GLY A 352 19.66 -7.62 -0.53
CA GLY A 352 20.04 -8.96 -0.10
C GLY A 352 18.91 -9.97 -0.33
N VAL A 353 17.68 -9.57 -0.03
CA VAL A 353 16.49 -10.41 -0.28
C VAL A 353 16.17 -10.49 -1.77
N ILE A 354 16.02 -9.35 -2.45
CA ILE A 354 15.55 -9.33 -3.84
C ILE A 354 16.61 -9.89 -4.79
N GLN A 355 17.84 -9.35 -4.77
CA GLN A 355 18.88 -9.86 -5.67
C GLN A 355 19.44 -11.19 -5.19
N GLY A 356 19.73 -11.32 -3.90
CA GLY A 356 20.37 -12.51 -3.36
C GLY A 356 19.48 -13.75 -3.43
N ILE A 357 18.23 -13.64 -2.97
CA ILE A 357 17.33 -14.79 -2.86
C ILE A 357 16.48 -14.94 -4.11
N ILE A 358 15.70 -13.92 -4.49
CA ILE A 358 14.69 -14.05 -5.55
C ILE A 358 15.36 -14.11 -6.93
N ARG A 359 16.16 -13.10 -7.29
CA ARG A 359 16.75 -13.01 -8.64
C ARG A 359 17.86 -14.03 -8.87
N ASN A 360 18.82 -14.14 -7.94
CA ASN A 360 19.98 -15.01 -8.12
C ASN A 360 19.75 -16.41 -7.55
N GLY A 361 19.28 -16.51 -6.30
CA GLY A 361 19.09 -17.79 -5.61
C GLY A 361 18.02 -18.67 -6.27
N TRP A 362 16.84 -18.12 -6.55
CA TRP A 362 15.76 -18.85 -7.21
C TRP A 362 15.77 -18.72 -8.74
N GLN A 363 16.65 -17.88 -9.28
CA GLN A 363 16.70 -17.57 -10.72
C GLN A 363 15.34 -17.08 -11.26
N HIS A 364 14.58 -16.35 -10.43
CA HIS A 364 13.25 -15.86 -10.81
C HIS A 364 13.35 -14.52 -11.56
N ASP A 365 13.01 -14.55 -12.85
CA ASP A 365 12.98 -13.38 -13.73
C ASP A 365 11.56 -12.84 -14.00
N GLY A 366 10.55 -13.24 -13.21
CA GLY A 366 9.20 -12.70 -13.28
C GLY A 366 9.09 -11.27 -12.72
N VAL A 367 7.89 -10.68 -12.82
CA VAL A 367 7.65 -9.31 -12.34
C VAL A 367 7.51 -9.31 -10.81
N LEU A 368 8.30 -8.45 -10.15
CA LEU A 368 8.21 -8.21 -8.72
C LEU A 368 7.45 -6.93 -8.44
N ILE A 369 6.55 -6.99 -7.47
CA ILE A 369 5.80 -5.82 -6.98
C ILE A 369 6.00 -5.67 -5.48
N THR A 370 6.06 -4.44 -4.97
CA THR A 370 6.00 -4.24 -3.51
C THR A 370 4.58 -4.46 -2.99
N ASP A 371 4.45 -4.81 -1.72
CA ASP A 371 3.24 -4.48 -0.96
C ASP A 371 3.07 -2.95 -0.87
N ASP A 372 1.95 -2.46 -0.33
CA ASP A 372 1.64 -1.02 -0.34
C ASP A 372 2.68 -0.20 0.45
N LEU A 373 3.42 0.66 -0.26
CA LEU A 373 4.46 1.50 0.34
C LEU A 373 3.91 2.55 1.31
N THR A 374 2.58 2.73 1.37
CA THR A 374 1.94 3.58 2.40
C THR A 374 1.66 2.86 3.72
N MET A 375 2.04 1.58 3.85
CA MET A 375 2.05 0.85 5.13
C MET A 375 3.20 1.30 6.04
N ARG A 376 2.97 1.32 7.37
CA ARG A 376 3.97 1.84 8.34
C ARG A 376 5.31 1.11 8.27
N ALA A 377 5.29 -0.21 8.07
CA ALA A 377 6.50 -1.00 7.94
C ALA A 377 7.42 -0.52 6.79
N ALA A 378 6.86 0.13 5.76
CA ALA A 378 7.63 0.78 4.70
C ALA A 378 7.90 2.26 5.00
N TYR A 379 6.86 3.11 5.05
CA TYR A 379 7.09 4.56 5.04
C TYR A 379 7.80 5.10 6.28
N SER A 380 7.88 4.35 7.38
CA SER A 380 8.70 4.72 8.55
C SER A 380 10.20 4.83 8.21
N HIS A 381 10.65 4.22 7.11
CA HIS A 381 11.99 4.38 6.54
C HIS A 381 12.13 5.60 5.62
N GLY A 382 11.04 6.35 5.36
CA GLY A 382 10.99 7.52 4.50
C GLY A 382 10.70 7.19 3.03
N PHE A 383 9.76 7.92 2.42
CA PHE A 383 9.27 7.66 1.06
C PHE A 383 10.37 7.67 -0.01
N CYS A 384 11.28 8.66 0.01
CA CYS A 384 12.39 8.67 -0.95
C CYS A 384 13.30 7.45 -0.84
N HIS A 385 13.61 7.02 0.38
CA HIS A 385 14.48 5.87 0.59
C HIS A 385 13.81 4.59 0.09
N VAL A 386 12.55 4.33 0.48
CA VAL A 386 11.86 3.08 0.08
C VAL A 386 11.66 3.00 -1.43
N THR A 387 11.31 4.11 -2.10
CA THR A 387 11.12 4.15 -3.55
C THR A 387 12.43 3.84 -4.30
N VAL A 388 13.51 4.55 -3.97
CA VAL A 388 14.80 4.38 -4.66
C VAL A 388 15.41 3.02 -4.33
N SER A 389 15.35 2.58 -3.07
CA SER A 389 15.90 1.30 -2.65
C SER A 389 15.14 0.11 -3.26
N ALA A 390 13.81 0.17 -3.40
CA ALA A 390 13.04 -0.90 -4.06
C ALA A 390 13.43 -1.05 -5.54
N LEU A 391 13.47 0.06 -6.28
CA LEU A 391 13.87 0.05 -7.70
C LEU A 391 15.31 -0.44 -7.89
N ASN A 392 16.24 0.08 -7.07
CA ASN A 392 17.66 -0.33 -7.13
C ASN A 392 17.89 -1.77 -6.65
N ALA A 393 17.02 -2.29 -5.78
CA ALA A 393 17.04 -3.69 -5.39
C ALA A 393 16.48 -4.60 -6.51
N GLY A 394 15.82 -4.04 -7.52
CA GLY A 394 15.31 -4.76 -8.70
C GLY A 394 13.84 -5.19 -8.60
N VAL A 395 13.04 -4.47 -7.80
CA VAL A 395 11.57 -4.52 -7.88
C VAL A 395 11.11 -3.80 -9.14
N ASP A 396 10.08 -4.33 -9.81
CA ASP A 396 9.60 -3.81 -11.08
C ASP A 396 8.40 -2.87 -10.93
N LEU A 397 7.54 -3.11 -9.95
CA LEU A 397 6.33 -2.33 -9.69
C LEU A 397 6.29 -1.89 -8.22
N LEU A 398 5.92 -0.64 -7.99
CA LEU A 398 5.73 -0.02 -6.69
C LEU A 398 4.22 0.22 -6.50
N LEU A 399 3.66 -0.37 -5.45
CA LEU A 399 2.26 -0.17 -5.09
C LEU A 399 2.12 1.03 -4.15
N VAL A 400 1.27 1.98 -4.52
CA VAL A 400 0.87 3.14 -3.70
C VAL A 400 -0.65 3.20 -3.66
N SER A 401 -1.27 2.44 -2.76
CA SER A 401 -2.71 2.18 -2.82
C SER A 401 -3.54 3.07 -1.91
N TYR A 402 -3.32 3.05 -0.60
CA TYR A 402 -4.25 3.63 0.36
C TYR A 402 -4.19 5.16 0.43
N ASP A 403 -3.04 5.72 0.80
CA ASP A 403 -2.75 7.17 0.75
C ASP A 403 -2.12 7.52 -0.61
N TYR A 404 -2.95 7.45 -1.66
CA TYR A 404 -2.51 7.61 -3.05
C TYR A 404 -1.82 8.95 -3.33
N GLU A 405 -2.07 10.00 -2.54
CA GLU A 405 -1.36 11.28 -2.68
C GLU A 405 0.16 11.17 -2.42
N LYS A 406 0.60 10.12 -1.69
CA LYS A 406 2.04 9.85 -1.48
C LYS A 406 2.78 9.44 -2.73
N TYR A 407 2.05 9.07 -3.77
CA TYR A 407 2.61 8.90 -5.10
C TYR A 407 3.43 10.13 -5.53
N TYR A 408 2.94 11.35 -5.32
CA TYR A 408 3.66 12.55 -5.76
C TYR A 408 5.01 12.73 -5.06
N GLU A 409 5.09 12.37 -3.77
CA GLU A 409 6.35 12.39 -3.05
C GLU A 409 7.31 11.33 -3.57
N MET A 410 6.84 10.09 -3.73
CA MET A 410 7.65 8.98 -4.23
C MET A 410 8.14 9.21 -5.66
N MET A 411 7.25 9.61 -6.57
CA MET A 411 7.59 9.92 -7.97
C MET A 411 8.57 11.09 -8.05
N PHE A 412 8.39 12.14 -7.23
CA PHE A 412 9.37 13.23 -7.13
C PHE A 412 10.75 12.71 -6.70
N CYS A 413 10.82 11.84 -5.69
CA CYS A 413 12.08 11.23 -5.28
C CYS A 413 12.71 10.37 -6.38
N ALA A 414 11.90 9.60 -7.12
CA ALA A 414 12.36 8.80 -8.25
C ALA A 414 12.94 9.67 -9.38
N ILE A 415 12.28 10.79 -9.71
CA ILE A 415 12.77 11.76 -10.71
C ILE A 415 14.12 12.33 -10.25
N GLN A 416 14.23 12.82 -9.02
CA GLN A 416 15.48 13.37 -8.48
C GLN A 416 16.61 12.33 -8.45
N ALA A 417 16.29 11.09 -8.11
CA ALA A 417 17.25 10.00 -8.10
C ALA A 417 17.67 9.59 -9.53
N TYR A 418 16.77 9.64 -10.51
CA TYR A 418 17.08 9.41 -11.91
C TYR A 418 18.01 10.49 -12.47
N GLU A 419 17.70 11.76 -12.21
CA GLU A 419 18.47 12.92 -12.67
C GLU A 419 19.88 12.97 -12.04
N SER A 420 19.99 12.64 -10.75
CA SER A 420 21.27 12.60 -10.04
C SER A 420 22.11 11.35 -10.34
N GLY A 421 21.55 10.34 -11.03
CA GLY A 421 22.21 9.05 -11.27
C GLY A 421 22.22 8.10 -10.07
N SER A 422 21.42 8.38 -9.03
CA SER A 422 21.26 7.52 -7.86
C SER A 422 20.34 6.31 -8.13
N LEU A 423 19.49 6.37 -9.16
CA LEU A 423 18.78 5.20 -9.68
C LEU A 423 19.66 4.40 -10.64
N ASP A 424 19.74 3.09 -10.40
CA ASP A 424 20.46 2.13 -11.23
C ASP A 424 19.72 1.95 -12.57
N LYS A 425 20.30 2.52 -13.64
CA LYS A 425 19.71 2.49 -14.98
C LYS A 425 19.64 1.08 -15.56
N ASP A 426 20.56 0.19 -15.19
CA ASP A 426 20.57 -1.20 -15.66
C ASP A 426 19.48 -2.01 -14.95
N MET A 427 19.16 -1.68 -13.70
CA MET A 427 18.00 -2.26 -13.01
C MET A 427 16.68 -1.81 -13.66
N LEU A 428 16.54 -0.51 -13.95
CA LEU A 428 15.37 0.01 -14.66
C LEU A 428 15.21 -0.65 -16.03
N GLN A 429 16.29 -0.74 -16.83
CA GLN A 429 16.21 -1.38 -18.15
C GLN A 429 15.82 -2.86 -18.08
N ARG A 430 16.34 -3.61 -17.10
CA ARG A 430 15.92 -5.00 -16.86
C ARG A 430 14.46 -5.09 -16.46
N SER A 431 14.00 -4.16 -15.63
CA SER A 431 12.60 -4.06 -15.26
C SER A 431 11.70 -3.78 -16.47
N ASP A 432 12.06 -2.81 -17.31
CA ASP A 432 11.34 -2.49 -18.54
C ASP A 432 11.18 -3.71 -19.45
N ALA A 433 12.23 -4.54 -19.55
CA ALA A 433 12.19 -5.77 -20.34
C ALA A 433 11.17 -6.78 -19.80
N ARG A 434 11.10 -6.96 -18.47
CA ARG A 434 10.09 -7.83 -17.84
C ARG A 434 8.68 -7.29 -18.02
N LEU A 435 8.49 -5.99 -17.80
CA LEU A 435 7.19 -5.34 -17.96
C LEU A 435 6.71 -5.44 -19.41
N ARG A 436 7.58 -5.23 -20.41
CA ARG A 436 7.23 -5.43 -21.83
C ARG A 436 6.94 -6.87 -22.20
N ARG A 437 7.60 -7.85 -21.57
CA ARG A 437 7.30 -9.27 -21.81
C ARG A 437 5.91 -9.63 -21.31
N LEU A 438 5.50 -9.07 -20.17
CA LEU A 438 4.22 -9.39 -19.53
C LEU A 438 3.05 -8.54 -20.06
N TRP A 439 3.32 -7.28 -20.45
CA TRP A 439 2.38 -6.36 -21.07
C TRP A 439 3.00 -5.72 -22.33
N PRO A 440 2.86 -6.38 -23.49
CA PRO A 440 3.45 -5.92 -24.76
C PRO A 440 2.82 -4.62 -25.29
#